data_AF-A0A2Z4JDV5-F1
#
_entry.id   AF-A0A2Z4JDV5-F1
#
_cell.length_a   1.000
_cell.length_b   1.000
_cell.length_c   1.000
_cell.angle_alpha   90.00
_cell.angle_beta   90.00
_cell.angle_gamma   90.00
#
_symmetry.space_group_name_H-M   'P 1'
#
loop_
_entity.id
_entity.type
_entity.pdbx_description
1 polymer ?
#
loop_
_entity_poly.entity_id
_entity_poly.type
_entity_poly.pdbx_seq_one_letter_code
_entity_poly.pdbx_strand_id
1 'polypeptide(L)' 'MPSLNITFTEEELEEVRAAAAAEGKSLKQYVHDLPLRERQRLQFVRVAVAWGERHRDEFDEAFPDEVPPADRHQGAAAA' A
#
# COMPACT_ATOMS: atom_id res chain seq x y z
N MET A 1 -16.23 10.40 -24.44
CA MET A 1 -15.19 10.00 -23.46
C MET A 1 -14.08 9.30 -24.23
N PRO A 2 -12.80 9.57 -23.95
CA PRO A 2 -11.70 8.79 -24.54
C PRO A 2 -11.85 7.31 -24.14
N SER A 3 -11.74 6.40 -25.10
CA SER A 3 -11.80 4.96 -24.88
C SER A 3 -10.39 4.42 -24.61
N LEU A 4 -10.21 3.71 -23.50
CA LEU A 4 -9.00 2.96 -23.20
C LEU A 4 -9.23 1.51 -23.68
N ASN A 5 -8.49 1.08 -24.70
CA ASN A 5 -8.53 -0.31 -25.15
C ASN A 5 -7.56 -1.12 -24.29
N ILE A 6 -8.11 -1.93 -23.38
CA ILE A 6 -7.35 -2.89 -22.57
C ILE A 6 -7.73 -4.27 -23.05
N THR A 7 -6.73 -5.04 -23.48
CA THR A 7 -6.91 -6.45 -23.84
C THR A 7 -6.58 -7.29 -22.63
N PHE A 8 -7.48 -8.19 -22.28
CA PHE A 8 -7.26 -9.21 -21.27
C PHE A 8 -7.25 -10.57 -21.97
N THR A 9 -6.47 -11.50 -21.46
CA THR A 9 -6.67 -12.92 -21.71
C THR A 9 -7.99 -13.39 -21.09
N GLU A 10 -8.50 -14.57 -21.48
CA GLU A 10 -9.75 -15.08 -20.90
C GLU A 10 -9.59 -15.35 -19.40
N GLU A 11 -8.43 -15.86 -18.97
CA GLU A 11 -8.11 -16.12 -17.57
C GLU A 11 -8.11 -14.83 -16.74
N GLU A 12 -7.41 -13.79 -17.19
CA GLU A 12 -7.43 -12.48 -16.52
C GLU A 12 -8.85 -11.88 -16.48
N LEU A 13 -9.65 -12.06 -17.54
CA LEU A 13 -11.03 -11.61 -17.55
C LEU A 13 -11.90 -12.35 -16.53
N GLU A 14 -11.71 -13.65 -16.36
CA GLU A 14 -12.40 -14.45 -15.38
C GLU A 14 -12.04 -14.03 -13.96
N GLU A 15 -10.76 -13.81 -13.66
CA GLU A 15 -10.30 -13.29 -12.37
C GLU A 15 -10.90 -11.91 -12.07
N VAL A 16 -10.86 -10.99 -13.02
CA VAL A 16 -11.41 -9.63 -12.84
C VAL A 16 -12.93 -9.67 -12.68
N ARG A 17 -13.64 -10.55 -13.40
CA ARG A 17 -15.09 -10.75 -13.20
C ARG A 17 -15.39 -11.32 -11.81
N ALA A 18 -14.63 -12.31 -11.35
CA ALA A 18 -14.78 -12.90 -10.03
C ALA A 18 -14.55 -11.86 -8.93
N ALA A 19 -13.52 -11.03 -9.05
CA ALA A 19 -13.23 -9.95 -8.12
C ALA A 19 -14.33 -8.86 -8.14
N ALA A 20 -14.83 -8.48 -9.33
CA ALA A 20 -15.94 -7.55 -9.46
C ALA A 20 -17.22 -8.09 -8.79
N ALA A 21 -17.52 -9.38 -8.98
CA ALA A 21 -18.66 -10.05 -8.38
C ALA A 21 -18.54 -10.14 -6.85
N ALA A 22 -17.34 -10.43 -6.32
CA ALA A 22 -17.06 -10.43 -4.89
C ALA A 22 -17.32 -9.06 -4.25
N GLU A 23 -17.10 -7.98 -5.00
CA GLU A 23 -17.41 -6.62 -4.56
C GLU A 23 -18.84 -6.14 -4.90
N GLY A 24 -19.66 -6.98 -5.55
CA GLY A 24 -21.01 -6.62 -6.00
C GLY A 24 -21.04 -5.52 -7.07
N LYS A 25 -19.96 -5.36 -7.84
CA LYS A 25 -19.81 -4.31 -8.86
C LYS A 25 -19.89 -4.89 -10.27
N SER A 26 -20.31 -4.04 -11.23
CA SER A 26 -20.15 -4.39 -12.65
C SER A 26 -18.66 -4.38 -13.03
N LEU A 27 -18.27 -5.22 -14.00
CA LEU A 27 -16.90 -5.31 -14.50
C LEU A 27 -16.34 -3.92 -14.89
N LYS A 28 -17.13 -3.13 -15.60
CA LYS A 28 -16.75 -1.78 -16.04
C LYS A 28 -16.50 -0.85 -14.85
N GLN A 29 -17.39 -0.87 -13.86
CA GLN A 29 -17.25 -0.04 -12.66
C GLN A 29 -16.04 -0.49 -11.84
N TYR A 30 -15.84 -1.79 -11.71
CA TYR A 30 -14.69 -2.37 -11.01
C TYR A 30 -13.36 -1.94 -11.64
N VAL A 31 -13.22 -2.10 -12.96
CA VAL A 31 -12.02 -1.68 -13.70
C VAL A 31 -11.79 -0.17 -13.64
N HIS A 32 -12.86 0.63 -13.64
CA HIS A 32 -12.75 2.09 -13.43
C HIS A 32 -12.23 2.44 -12.04
N ASP A 33 -12.69 1.73 -11.01
CA ASP A 33 -12.35 2.01 -9.62
C ASP A 33 -10.92 1.56 -9.26
N LEU A 34 -10.35 0.58 -9.98
CA LEU A 34 -9.01 0.06 -9.74
C LEU A 34 -7.92 1.16 -9.79
N PRO A 35 -7.79 1.97 -10.87
CA PRO A 35 -6.84 3.09 -10.90
C PRO A 35 -7.05 4.11 -9.78
N LEU A 36 -8.31 4.35 -9.38
CA LEU A 36 -8.63 5.31 -8.32
C LEU A 36 -8.20 4.78 -6.95
N ARG A 37 -8.47 3.50 -6.67
CA ARG A 37 -8.03 2.81 -5.46
C ARG A 37 -6.51 2.73 -5.38
N GLU A 38 -5.84 2.45 -6.48
CA GLU A 38 -4.38 2.39 -6.50
C GLU A 38 -3.77 3.76 -6.18
N ARG A 39 -4.33 4.85 -6.72
CA ARG A 39 -3.92 6.22 -6.35
C ARG A 39 -4.12 6.50 -4.86
N GLN A 40 -5.26 6.10 -4.30
CA GLN A 40 -5.52 6.27 -2.86
C GLN A 40 -4.56 5.44 -2.01
N ARG A 41 -4.28 4.19 -2.41
CA ARG A 41 -3.33 3.31 -1.73
C ARG A 41 -1.93 3.91 -1.74
N LEU A 42 -1.44 4.41 -2.88
CA LEU A 42 -0.15 5.07 -2.98
C LEU A 42 -0.07 6.34 -2.11
N GLN A 43 -1.15 7.12 -2.06
CA GLN A 43 -1.23 8.28 -1.19
C GLN A 43 -1.17 7.87 0.29
N PHE A 44 -1.94 6.85 0.68
CA PHE A 44 -1.93 6.33 2.05
C PHE A 44 -0.53 5.84 2.45
N VAL A 45 0.09 4.99 1.64
CA VAL A 45 1.44 4.44 1.90
C VAL A 45 2.45 5.58 2.06
N ARG A 46 2.42 6.58 1.17
CA ARG A 46 3.32 7.74 1.25
C ARG A 46 3.17 8.49 2.58
N VAL A 47 1.93 8.74 3.01
CA VAL A 47 1.68 9.45 4.26
C VAL A 47 2.06 8.58 5.46
N ALA A 48 1.74 7.29 5.45
CA ALA A 48 2.07 6.37 6.53
C ALA A 48 3.58 6.25 6.73
N VAL A 49 4.35 6.14 5.63
CA VAL A 49 5.83 6.14 5.70
C VAL A 49 6.33 7.45 6.29
N ALA A 50 5.91 8.61 5.76
CA ALA A 50 6.37 9.90 6.25
C ALA A 50 6.00 10.14 7.73
N TRP A 51 4.87 9.60 8.18
CA TRP A 51 4.46 9.64 9.58
C TRP A 51 5.35 8.73 10.43
N GLY A 52 5.60 7.49 9.99
CA GLY A 52 6.47 6.54 10.69
C GLY A 52 7.90 7.06 10.84
N GLU A 53 8.48 7.63 9.78
CA GLU A 53 9.80 8.26 9.85
C GLU A 53 9.87 9.39 10.89
N ARG A 54 8.78 10.17 11.06
CA ARG A 54 8.74 11.29 12.02
C ARG A 54 8.65 10.81 13.48
N HIS A 55 8.03 9.67 13.72
CA HIS A 55 7.80 9.14 15.06
C HIS A 55 8.73 7.95 15.39
N ARG A 56 9.72 7.67 14.52
CA ARG A 56 10.65 6.56 14.71
C ARG A 56 11.40 6.69 16.02
N ASP A 57 11.98 7.85 16.31
CA ASP A 57 12.77 8.04 17.53
C ASP A 57 11.94 7.84 18.81
N GLU A 58 10.70 8.35 18.83
CA GLU A 58 9.76 8.15 19.95
C GLU A 58 9.37 6.67 20.10
N PHE A 59 9.18 5.97 18.98
CA PHE A 59 8.88 4.54 18.98
C PHE A 59 10.07 3.72 19.46
N ASP A 60 11.29 4.01 19.01
CA ASP A 60 12.50 3.31 19.39
C ASP A 60 12.84 3.53 20.88
N GLU A 61 12.54 4.71 21.43
CA GLU A 61 12.65 4.99 22.87
C GLU A 61 11.63 4.19 23.70
N ALA A 62 10.38 4.09 23.21
CA ALA A 62 9.31 3.37 23.90
C ALA A 62 9.42 1.84 23.76
N PHE A 63 9.98 1.35 22.66
CA PHE A 63 10.11 -0.08 22.31
C PHE A 63 11.56 -0.45 21.94
N PRO A 64 12.51 -0.31 22.88
CA PRO A 64 13.94 -0.47 22.58
C PRO A 64 14.31 -1.89 22.12
N ASP A 65 13.56 -2.91 22.53
CA ASP A 65 13.79 -4.31 22.12
C ASP A 65 13.35 -4.61 20.68
N GLU A 66 12.47 -3.78 20.11
CA GLU A 66 11.96 -3.93 18.74
C GLU A 66 12.84 -3.20 17.71
N VAL A 67 13.81 -2.40 18.17
CA VAL A 67 14.74 -1.67 17.30
C VAL A 67 15.56 -2.66 16.46
N PRO A 68 15.55 -2.53 15.13
CA PRO A 68 16.33 -3.38 14.24
C PRO A 68 17.82 -3.41 14.64
N PRO A 69 18.50 -4.57 14.56
CA PRO A 69 19.90 -4.69 14.98
C PRO A 69 20.86 -3.71 14.30
N ALA A 70 20.54 -3.26 13.09
CA ALA A 70 21.36 -2.33 12.31
C ALA A 70 21.51 -0.95 12.98
N ASP A 71 20.54 -0.51 13.77
CA ASP A 71 20.48 0.85 14.33
C ASP A 71 20.92 0.91 15.81
N ARG A 72 21.06 -0.24 16.48
CA ARG A 72 21.46 -0.33 17.91
C ARG A 72 22.86 0.19 18.22
N HIS A 73 23.71 0.40 17.22
CA HIS A 73 25.11 0.76 17.42
C HIS A 73 25.37 2.27 17.61
N GLN A 74 24.37 3.15 17.43
CA GLN A 74 24.58 4.60 17.61
C GLN A 74 24.37 5.12 19.06
N GLY A 75 23.68 4.36 19.93
CA GLY A 75 23.38 4.81 21.30
C GLY A 75 24.33 4.32 22.40
N ALA A 76 25.21 3.35 22.14
CA ALA A 76 25.99 2.68 23.19
C ALA A 76 27.37 3.31 23.48
N ALA A 77 27.72 4.45 22.88
CA ALA A 77 29.03 5.08 23.01
C ALA A 77 29.07 6.34 23.89
N ALA A 78 28.11 6.51 24.81
CA ALA A 78 28.14 7.59 25.80
C ALA A 78 27.81 7.06 27.21
N ALA A 79 28.79 6.41 27.85
CA ALA A 79 28.86 6.21 29.30
C ALA A 79 30.32 6.01 29.72
#